data_AF-A0A5B0FPT3-F1
#
_entry.id   AF-A0A5B0FPT3-F1
#
_cell.length_a   1.000
_cell.length_b   1.000
_cell.length_c   1.000
_cell.angle_alpha   90.00
_cell.angle_beta   90.00
_cell.angle_gamma   90.00
#
_symmetry.space_group_name_H-M   'P 1'
#
loop_
_entity.id
_entity.type
_entity.pdbx_description
1 polymer ?
#
loop_
_entity_poly.entity_id
_entity_poly.type
_entity_poly.pdbx_seq_one_letter_code
_entity_poly.pdbx_strand_id
1 'polypeptide(L)'
;MDAIKIRVNKQMDGYSFSISPSIRDFIRKLFPNAHPANNIFVGYDTQSDFEVYAGKLESHIYPALLGVENKSDLDQFDEIQFVDTQTGNILHKVNPRDKKI
;
A
#
# COMPACT_ATOMS: atom_id res chain seq x y z
N MET A 1 6.18 8.83 13.27
CA MET A 1 4.84 8.19 13.22
C MET A 1 5.02 6.72 12.92
N ASP A 2 4.19 5.86 13.51
CA ASP A 2 4.27 4.41 13.27
C ASP A 2 4.11 4.05 11.78
N ALA A 3 4.74 2.95 11.38
CA ALA A 3 4.68 2.48 10.00
C ALA A 3 3.25 2.09 9.59
N ILE A 4 2.80 2.55 8.42
CA ILE A 4 1.52 2.13 7.85
C ILE A 4 1.69 0.74 7.25
N LYS A 5 0.91 -0.23 7.73
CA LYS A 5 0.95 -1.60 7.22
C LYS A 5 -0.14 -1.83 6.18
N ILE A 6 0.28 -2.10 4.95
CA ILE A 6 -0.57 -2.57 3.86
C ILE A 6 -0.43 -4.09 3.80
N ARG A 7 -1.56 -4.78 3.91
CA ARG A 7 -1.65 -6.24 3.84
C ARG A 7 -1.70 -6.68 2.40
N VAL A 8 -0.82 -7.60 2.03
CA VAL A 8 -0.69 -8.17 0.69
C VAL A 8 -1.09 -9.64 0.76
N ASN A 9 -2.02 -10.05 -0.10
CA ASN A 9 -2.37 -11.45 -0.28
C ASN A 9 -2.21 -11.82 -1.75
N LYS A 10 -1.37 -12.83 -2.02
CA LYS A 10 -1.15 -13.41 -3.34
C LYS A 10 -2.29 -14.38 -3.66
N GLN A 11 -2.90 -14.20 -4.82
CA GLN A 11 -3.93 -15.07 -5.38
C GLN A 11 -3.43 -15.64 -6.72
N MET A 12 -4.14 -16.62 -7.28
CA MET A 12 -3.72 -17.30 -8.52
C MET A 12 -3.62 -16.35 -9.72
N ASP A 13 -4.45 -15.32 -9.74
CA ASP A 13 -4.66 -14.38 -10.83
C ASP A 13 -4.27 -12.94 -10.46
N GLY A 14 -3.70 -12.71 -9.27
CA GLY A 14 -3.55 -11.35 -8.77
C GLY A 14 -2.89 -11.19 -7.40
N TYR A 15 -2.78 -9.93 -6.99
CA TYR A 15 -2.51 -9.55 -5.60
C TYR A 15 -3.60 -8.61 -5.11
N SER A 16 -4.04 -8.83 -3.87
CA SER A 16 -4.91 -7.90 -3.15
C SER A 16 -4.11 -7.13 -2.11
N PHE A 17 -4.27 -5.81 -2.10
CA PHE A 17 -3.67 -4.86 -1.18
C PHE A 17 -4.75 -4.23 -0.31
N SER A 18 -4.66 -4.36 1.00
CA SER A 18 -5.68 -3.86 1.92
C SER A 18 -5.10 -3.21 3.17
N ILE A 19 -5.87 -2.32 3.78
CA ILE A 19 -5.56 -1.73 5.09
C ILE A 19 -6.54 -2.25 6.15
N SER A 20 -6.19 -2.16 7.43
CA SER A 20 -7.14 -2.46 8.50
C SER A 20 -8.15 -1.31 8.68
N PRO A 21 -9.32 -1.59 9.29
CA PRO A 21 -10.27 -0.53 9.65
C PRO A 21 -9.65 0.55 10.53
N SER A 22 -8.78 0.18 11.48
CA SER A 22 -8.10 1.13 12.35
C SER A 22 -7.20 2.10 11.59
N ILE A 23 -6.47 1.63 10.57
CA ILE A 23 -5.66 2.49 9.70
C ILE A 23 -6.55 3.39 8.86
N ARG A 24 -7.67 2.88 8.34
CA ARG A 24 -8.62 3.69 7.59
C ARG A 24 -9.18 4.86 8.41
N ASP A 25 -9.58 4.59 9.65
CA ASP A 25 -10.08 5.61 10.56
C ASP A 25 -8.99 6.61 10.96
N PHE A 26 -7.76 6.12 11.13
CA PHE A 26 -6.59 6.97 11.37
C PHE A 26 -6.33 7.93 10.20
N ILE A 27 -6.30 7.42 8.96
CA ILE A 27 -6.11 8.24 7.76
C ILE A 27 -7.19 9.31 7.62
N ARG A 28 -8.46 8.97 7.86
CA ARG A 28 -9.57 9.93 7.82
C ARG A 28 -9.50 11.02 8.89
N LYS A 29 -8.96 10.67 10.07
CA LYS A 29 -8.75 11.65 11.15
C LYS A 29 -7.58 12.59 10.84
N LEU A 30 -6.52 12.05 10.25
CA LEU A 30 -5.33 12.83 9.89
C LEU A 30 -5.59 13.72 8.66
N PHE A 31 -6.35 13.20 7.69
CA PHE A 31 -6.68 13.85 6.44
C PHE A 31 -8.20 13.81 6.23
N PRO A 32 -8.94 14.86 6.65
CA PRO A 32 -10.41 14.87 6.59
C PRO A 32 -11.00 14.67 5.20
N ASN A 33 -10.27 15.03 4.14
CA ASN A 33 -10.67 14.86 2.74
C ASN A 33 -10.21 13.52 2.15
N ALA A 34 -9.52 12.66 2.90
CA ALA A 34 -9.04 11.40 2.37
C ALA A 34 -10.18 10.39 2.18
N HIS A 35 -10.10 9.65 1.08
CA HIS A 35 -11.04 8.59 0.71
C HIS A 35 -10.33 7.23 0.64
N PRO A 36 -9.82 6.71 1.77
CA PRO A 36 -9.10 5.45 1.78
C PRO A 36 -9.99 4.29 1.33
N ALA A 37 -9.48 3.52 0.37
CA ALA A 37 -10.10 2.30 -0.12
C ALA A 37 -9.85 1.14 0.84
N ASN A 38 -10.78 0.19 0.91
CA ASN A 38 -10.62 -0.99 1.76
C ASN A 38 -9.62 -2.00 1.15
N ASN A 39 -9.65 -2.12 -0.17
CA ASN A 39 -8.88 -3.08 -0.94
C ASN A 39 -8.65 -2.56 -2.35
N ILE A 40 -7.47 -2.82 -2.90
CA ILE A 40 -7.17 -2.72 -4.33
C ILE A 40 -6.69 -4.09 -4.80
N PHE A 41 -7.29 -4.60 -5.87
CA PHE A 41 -6.87 -5.84 -6.50
C PHE A 41 -6.18 -5.54 -7.83
N VAL A 42 -4.99 -6.10 -8.03
CA VAL A 42 -4.26 -6.03 -9.29
C VAL A 42 -4.22 -7.43 -9.87
N GLY A 43 -5.00 -7.63 -10.93
CA GLY A 43 -5.00 -8.86 -11.70
C GLY A 43 -3.88 -8.90 -12.72
N TYR A 44 -3.38 -10.10 -13.02
CA TYR A 44 -2.45 -10.38 -14.10
C TYR A 44 -2.86 -11.66 -14.82
N ASP A 45 -2.39 -11.84 -16.06
CA ASP A 45 -2.63 -13.09 -16.77
C ASP A 45 -1.76 -14.22 -16.17
N THR A 46 -2.27 -15.44 -16.24
CA THR A 46 -1.89 -16.66 -15.49
C THR A 46 -0.41 -17.08 -15.47
N GLN A 47 0.50 -16.35 -16.13
CA GLN A 47 1.95 -16.59 -16.16
C GLN A 47 2.78 -15.30 -16.16
N SER A 48 2.50 -14.38 -15.25
CA SER A 48 3.34 -13.18 -15.11
C SER A 48 4.34 -13.35 -13.97
N ASP A 49 5.64 -13.21 -14.25
CA ASP A 49 6.73 -13.11 -13.26
C ASP A 49 6.54 -11.84 -12.43
N PHE A 50 5.56 -11.86 -11.51
CA PHE A 50 5.14 -10.71 -10.73
C PHE A 50 6.28 -10.13 -9.89
N GLU A 51 7.26 -10.96 -9.53
CA GLU A 51 8.48 -10.54 -8.85
C GLU A 51 9.20 -9.39 -9.59
N VAL A 52 9.06 -9.29 -10.93
CA VAL A 52 9.63 -8.20 -11.75
C VAL A 52 8.96 -6.84 -11.48
N TYR A 53 7.73 -6.85 -10.96
CA TYR A 53 6.95 -5.65 -10.64
C TYR A 53 6.95 -5.30 -9.15
N ALA A 54 7.55 -6.16 -8.31
CA ALA A 54 7.78 -5.86 -6.89
C ALA A 54 8.61 -4.57 -6.76
N GLY A 55 8.12 -3.64 -5.94
CA GLY A 55 8.66 -2.30 -5.74
C GLY A 55 8.25 -1.25 -6.78
N LYS A 56 7.66 -1.66 -7.92
CA LYS A 56 7.05 -0.71 -8.87
C LYS A 56 5.59 -0.51 -8.53
N LEU A 57 4.85 -1.59 -8.37
CA LEU A 57 3.41 -1.56 -8.17
C LEU A 57 3.05 -0.87 -6.85
N GLU A 58 3.75 -1.21 -5.78
CA GLU A 58 3.57 -0.67 -4.43
C GLU A 58 3.55 0.86 -4.43
N SER A 59 4.44 1.48 -5.20
CA SER A 59 4.55 2.95 -5.30
C SER A 59 3.33 3.63 -5.95
N HIS A 60 2.55 2.89 -6.72
CA HIS A 60 1.27 3.31 -7.29
C HIS A 60 0.08 2.91 -6.41
N ILE A 61 0.21 1.81 -5.68
CA ILE A 61 -0.86 1.27 -4.84
C ILE A 61 -1.08 2.08 -3.58
N TYR A 62 -0.03 2.37 -2.80
CA TYR A 62 -0.25 3.01 -1.49
C TYR A 62 -0.95 4.39 -1.59
N PRO A 63 -0.64 5.28 -2.56
CA PRO A 63 -1.34 6.55 -2.65
C PRO A 63 -2.82 6.36 -2.98
N ALA A 64 -3.14 5.46 -3.91
CA ALA A 64 -4.52 5.15 -4.29
C ALA A 64 -5.29 4.47 -3.15
N LEU A 65 -4.64 3.58 -2.40
CA LEU A 65 -5.25 2.85 -1.29
C LEU A 65 -5.54 3.77 -0.11
N LEU A 66 -4.62 4.67 0.22
CA LEU A 66 -4.80 5.66 1.30
C LEU A 66 -5.71 6.81 0.88
N GLY A 67 -5.84 7.08 -0.42
CA GLY A 67 -6.82 7.98 -0.99
C GLY A 67 -6.68 9.43 -0.51
N VAL A 68 -5.46 9.87 -0.23
CA VAL A 68 -5.19 11.26 0.15
C VAL A 68 -5.27 12.18 -1.08
N GLU A 69 -5.71 13.42 -0.86
CA GLU A 69 -5.89 14.41 -1.94
C GLU A 69 -4.55 14.91 -2.47
N ASN A 70 -3.61 15.26 -1.58
CA ASN A 70 -2.26 15.69 -1.97
C ASN A 70 -1.26 14.59 -1.68
N LYS A 71 -0.51 14.17 -2.70
CA LYS A 71 0.51 13.12 -2.54
C LYS A 71 1.58 13.47 -1.51
N SER A 72 1.91 14.76 -1.36
CA SER A 72 2.85 15.27 -0.35
C SER A 72 2.38 15.02 1.09
N ASP A 73 1.09 14.81 1.32
CA ASP A 73 0.58 14.49 2.66
C ASP A 73 1.11 13.13 3.15
N LEU A 74 1.47 12.24 2.21
CA LEU A 74 2.06 10.94 2.52
C LEU A 74 3.49 11.07 3.08
N ASP A 75 4.17 12.20 2.85
CA ASP A 75 5.51 12.48 3.39
C ASP A 75 5.50 12.57 4.93
N GLN A 76 4.33 12.67 5.56
CA GLN A 76 4.20 12.62 7.02
C GLN A 76 4.48 11.23 7.60
N PHE A 77 4.34 10.17 6.80
CA PHE A 77 4.63 8.80 7.23
C PHE A 77 6.12 8.48 7.10
N ASP A 78 6.69 7.89 8.14
CA ASP A 78 8.10 7.49 8.15
C ASP A 78 8.34 6.25 7.27
N GLU A 79 7.37 5.33 7.23
CA GLU A 79 7.46 4.10 6.45
C GLU A 79 6.07 3.54 6.12
N ILE A 80 5.95 2.95 4.94
CA ILE A 80 4.84 2.12 4.52
C ILE A 80 5.37 0.71 4.26
N GLN A 81 4.84 -0.27 5.00
CA GLN A 81 5.24 -1.67 4.92
C GLN A 81 4.18 -2.49 4.20
N PHE A 82 4.60 -3.24 3.20
CA PHE A 82 3.79 -4.22 2.51
C PHE A 82 4.05 -5.59 3.14
N VAL A 83 3.04 -6.14 3.80
CA VAL A 83 3.16 -7.33 4.64
C VAL A 83 2.33 -8.46 4.06
N ASP A 84 2.97 -9.60 3.80
CA ASP A 84 2.31 -10.83 3.36
C ASP A 84 1.37 -11.35 4.47
N THR A 85 0.10 -11.58 4.13
CA THR A 85 -0.90 -11.99 5.12
C THR A 85 -0.77 -13.44 5.59
N GLN A 86 -0.08 -14.29 4.84
CA GLN A 86 0.05 -15.71 5.16
C GLN A 86 1.27 -15.96 6.07
N THR A 87 2.37 -15.29 5.78
CA THR A 87 3.66 -15.47 6.45
C THR A 87 3.98 -14.37 7.46
N GLY A 88 3.33 -13.21 7.36
CA GLY A 88 3.66 -12.02 8.15
C GLY A 88 4.95 -11.32 7.72
N ASN A 89 5.60 -11.80 6.66
CA ASN A 89 6.84 -11.24 6.16
C ASN A 89 6.62 -9.89 5.51
N ILE A 90 7.59 -8.99 5.69
CA ILE A 90 7.60 -7.71 4.95
C ILE A 90 8.13 -8.00 3.55
N LEU A 91 7.27 -7.84 2.55
CA LEU A 91 7.60 -8.02 1.14
C LEU A 91 8.28 -6.80 0.55
N HIS A 92 7.84 -5.60 0.95
CA HIS A 92 8.36 -4.35 0.44
C HIS A 92 8.19 -3.21 1.46
N LYS A 93 9.05 -2.20 1.34
CA LYS A 93 9.05 -1.00 2.18
C LYS A 93 9.17 0.23 1.31
N VAL A 94 8.32 1.21 1.55
CA VAL A 94 8.38 2.50 0.90
C VAL A 94 8.52 3.58 1.96
N ASN A 95 9.49 4.47 1.78
CA ASN A 95 9.55 5.72 2.51
C ASN A 95 9.01 6.82 1.59
N PRO A 96 7.82 7.39 1.87
CA PRO A 96 7.24 8.43 1.02
C PRO A 96 8.15 9.65 0.84
N ARG A 97 9.01 9.94 1.82
CA ARG A 97 9.96 11.07 1.78
C ARG A 97 11.13 10.85 0.84
N ASP A 98 11.44 9.59 0.50
CA ASP A 98 12.54 9.29 -0.41
C ASP A 98 12.09 9.67 -1.82
N LYS A 99 12.40 10.92 -2.21
CA LYS A 99 12.29 11.37 -3.59
C LYS A 99 13.12 10.43 -4.45
N LYS A 100 12.47 9.58 -5.24
CA LYS A 100 13.14 8.91 -6.37
C LYS A 100 13.72 10.01 -7.25
N ILE A 101 15.05 10.09 -7.28
CA ILE A 101 15.84 10.88 -8.24
C ILE A 101 15.59 10.31 -9.64
#